data_AF-A0A833GEL1-F1
#
_entry.id   AF-A0A833GEL1-F1
#
_cell.length_a   1.000
_cell.length_b   1.000
_cell.length_c   1.000
_cell.angle_alpha   90.00
_cell.angle_beta   90.00
_cell.angle_gamma   90.00
#
_symmetry.space_group_name_H-M   'P 1'
#
loop_
_entity.id
_entity.type
_entity.pdbx_description
1 polymer ?
#
loop_
_entity_poly.entity_id
_entity_poly.type
_entity_poly.pdbx_seq_one_letter_code
_entity_poly.pdbx_strand_id
1 'polypeptide(L)'
;MSVMEILLPVFVQVVLTFALLFRMGYLRVATIRSGEVKIRDIALREPNWTPRTLQIANAFHNQLELPMLFYVLTILTLITRQADIVFLALAWIFVALRLAHAWIHVTSNRVRPRAVAFMAGGLVLAVMWLIFMLRVIWVH
;
A
#
# COMPACT_ATOMS: atom_id res chain seq x y z
N MET A 1 16.78 -3.40 -19.12
CA MET A 1 15.49 -3.00 -18.52
C MET A 1 15.31 -1.51 -18.69
N SER A 2 14.12 -1.09 -19.11
CA SER A 2 13.77 0.32 -19.23
C SER A 2 13.26 0.87 -17.89
N VAL A 3 13.38 2.18 -17.70
CA VAL A 3 12.78 2.88 -16.54
C VAL A 3 11.27 2.67 -16.49
N MET A 4 10.62 2.59 -17.64
CA MET A 4 9.17 2.34 -17.73
C MET A 4 8.78 1.02 -17.09
N GLU A 5 9.50 -0.07 -17.36
CA GLU A 5 9.22 -1.40 -16.78
C GLU A 5 9.31 -1.38 -15.25
N ILE A 6 10.28 -0.67 -14.69
CA ILE A 6 10.51 -0.53 -13.24
C ILE A 6 9.39 0.29 -12.58
N LEU A 7 8.85 1.28 -13.28
CA LEU A 7 7.78 2.15 -12.77
C LEU A 7 6.39 1.53 -12.87
N LEU A 8 6.15 0.51 -13.70
CA LEU A 8 4.83 -0.13 -13.82
C LEU A 8 4.27 -0.65 -12.48
N PRO A 9 5.02 -1.41 -11.64
CA PRO A 9 4.54 -1.79 -10.31
C PRO A 9 4.21 -0.57 -9.43
N VAL A 10 5.01 0.50 -9.53
CA VAL A 10 4.77 1.75 -8.79
C VAL A 10 3.44 2.38 -9.19
N PHE A 11 3.14 2.44 -10.49
CA PHE A 11 1.87 2.96 -10.97
C PHE A 11 0.67 2.16 -10.48
N VAL A 12 0.77 0.82 -10.49
CA VAL A 12 -0.30 -0.04 -9.95
C VAL A 12 -0.53 0.23 -8.46
N GLN A 13 0.53 0.39 -7.68
CA GLN A 13 0.42 0.72 -6.25
C GLN A 13 -0.18 2.11 -6.03
N VAL A 14 0.20 3.10 -6.85
CA VAL A 14 -0.37 4.46 -6.81
C VAL A 14 -1.86 4.45 -7.13
N VAL A 15 -2.27 3.72 -8.17
CA VAL A 15 -3.69 3.55 -8.54
C VAL A 15 -4.47 2.91 -7.40
N LEU A 16 -3.93 1.88 -6.74
CA LEU A 16 -4.57 1.26 -5.57
C LEU A 16 -4.78 2.28 -4.44
N THR A 17 -3.77 3.08 -4.12
CA THR A 17 -3.85 4.12 -3.09
C THR A 17 -4.93 5.15 -3.42
N PHE A 18 -4.98 5.64 -4.67
CA PHE A 18 -6.02 6.58 -5.10
C PHE A 18 -7.42 5.96 -5.09
N ALA A 19 -7.57 4.70 -5.52
CA ALA A 19 -8.85 4.01 -5.49
C ALA A 19 -9.42 3.93 -4.07
N LEU A 20 -8.58 3.60 -3.08
CA LEU A 20 -8.98 3.57 -1.67
C LEU A 20 -9.24 4.98 -1.10
N LEU A 21 -8.43 5.97 -1.48
CA LEU A 21 -8.64 7.38 -1.09
C LEU A 21 -10.02 7.88 -1.53
N PHE A 22 -10.34 7.71 -2.81
CA PHE A 22 -11.62 8.15 -3.36
C PHE A 22 -12.79 7.35 -2.77
N ARG A 23 -12.64 6.04 -2.57
CA ARG A 23 -13.67 5.22 -1.91
C ARG A 23 -13.91 5.64 -0.47
N MET A 24 -12.86 5.95 0.28
CA MET A 24 -12.96 6.48 1.65
C MET A 24 -13.68 7.83 1.65
N GLY A 25 -13.26 8.76 0.78
CA GLY A 25 -13.87 10.08 0.67
C GLY A 25 -15.36 10.02 0.35
N TYR A 26 -15.74 9.17 -0.61
CA TYR A 26 -17.14 8.93 -0.96
C TYR A 26 -17.97 8.44 0.24
N LEU A 27 -17.50 7.42 0.97
CA LEU A 27 -18.23 6.87 2.11
C LEU A 27 -18.36 7.86 3.27
N ARG A 28 -17.31 8.65 3.52
CA ARG A 28 -17.35 9.73 4.53
C ARG A 28 -18.42 10.76 4.19
N VAL A 29 -18.47 11.23 2.94
CA VAL A 29 -19.50 12.19 2.49
C VAL A 29 -20.90 11.56 2.56
N ALA A 30 -21.06 10.31 2.13
CA ALA A 30 -22.35 9.62 2.16
C ALA A 30 -22.91 9.47 3.58
N THR A 31 -22.10 9.03 4.54
CA THR A 31 -22.51 8.83 5.94
C THR A 31 -22.79 10.13 6.70
N ILE A 32 -22.10 11.22 6.34
CA ILE A 32 -22.44 12.55 6.85
C ILE A 32 -23.78 13.02 6.28
N ARG A 33 -23.99 12.86 4.97
CA ARG A 33 -25.23 13.29 4.30
C ARG A 33 -26.46 12.50 4.74
N SER A 34 -26.31 11.21 5.07
CA SER A 34 -27.40 10.39 5.61
C SER A 34 -27.73 10.71 7.08
N GLY A 35 -26.88 11.50 7.76
CA GLY A 35 -27.04 11.80 9.18
C GLY A 35 -26.57 10.69 10.13
N GLU A 36 -26.02 9.58 9.60
CA GLU A 36 -25.43 8.50 10.39
C GLU A 36 -24.21 8.96 11.20
N VAL A 37 -23.45 9.93 10.69
CA VAL A 37 -22.28 10.52 11.35
C VAL A 37 -22.45 12.03 11.40
N LYS A 38 -22.31 12.63 12.58
CA LYS A 38 -22.32 14.10 12.73
C LYS A 38 -20.90 14.63 12.68
N ILE A 39 -20.69 15.72 11.94
CA ILE A 39 -19.36 16.35 11.77
C ILE A 39 -18.71 16.69 13.11
N ARG A 40 -19.50 17.17 14.09
CA ARG A 40 -19.00 17.51 15.43
C ARG A 40 -18.38 16.31 16.17
N ASP A 41 -18.84 15.09 15.86
CA ASP A 41 -18.42 13.87 16.52
C ASP A 41 -17.13 13.31 15.88
N ILE A 42 -16.60 13.93 14.82
CA ILE A 42 -15.39 13.52 14.08
C ILE A 42 -14.40 14.67 13.84
N ALA A 43 -14.66 15.84 14.43
CA ALA A 43 -13.93 17.08 14.14
C ALA A 43 -12.45 17.02 14.54
N LEU A 44 -12.10 16.20 15.53
CA LEU A 44 -10.73 16.02 16.05
C LEU A 44 -10.15 14.65 15.70
N ARG A 45 -10.67 14.00 14.63
CA ARG A 45 -10.28 12.64 14.18
C ARG A 45 -10.69 11.52 15.13
N GLU A 46 -11.78 11.71 15.85
CA GLU A 46 -12.40 10.65 16.63
C GLU A 46 -12.80 9.47 15.72
N PRO A 47 -12.70 8.23 16.21
CA PRO A 47 -13.00 7.03 15.43
C PRO A 47 -14.52 6.77 15.28
N ASN A 48 -15.36 7.80 15.32
CA ASN A 48 -16.83 7.72 15.34
C ASN A 48 -17.44 7.51 13.94
N TRP A 49 -16.71 6.85 13.04
CA TRP A 49 -17.19 6.49 11.71
C TRP A 49 -17.95 5.16 11.74
N THR A 50 -18.84 4.96 10.77
CA THR A 50 -19.50 3.65 10.60
C THR A 50 -18.45 2.55 10.36
N PRO A 51 -18.72 1.28 10.77
CA PRO A 51 -17.76 0.19 10.61
C PRO A 51 -17.21 0.04 9.19
N ARG A 52 -18.07 0.24 8.18
CA ARG A 52 -17.68 0.18 6.76
C ARG A 52 -16.75 1.33 6.37
N THR A 53 -17.04 2.54 6.82
CA THR A 53 -16.21 3.72 6.52
C THR A 53 -14.84 3.60 7.20
N LEU A 54 -14.82 3.15 8.45
CA LEU A 54 -13.58 2.89 9.20
C LEU A 54 -12.75 1.77 8.55
N GLN A 55 -13.39 0.69 8.10
CA GLN A 55 -12.73 -0.41 7.36
C GLN A 55 -12.00 0.09 6.11
N ILE A 56 -12.65 0.92 5.28
CA ILE A 56 -12.00 1.47 4.08
C ILE A 56 -10.92 2.48 4.44
N ALA A 57 -11.13 3.32 5.45
CA ALA A 57 -10.11 4.26 5.93
C ALA A 57 -8.84 3.53 6.42
N ASN A 58 -9.01 2.44 7.18
CA ASN A 58 -7.90 1.61 7.63
C ASN A 58 -7.19 0.90 6.48
N ALA A 59 -7.94 0.43 5.46
CA ALA A 59 -7.35 -0.13 4.25
C ALA A 59 -6.51 0.91 3.50
N PHE A 60 -7.00 2.15 3.37
CA PHE A 60 -6.25 3.26 2.77
C PHE A 60 -4.97 3.58 3.56
N HIS A 61 -5.06 3.79 4.87
CA HIS A 61 -3.88 4.09 5.70
C HIS A 61 -2.82 3.00 5.61
N ASN A 62 -3.20 1.73 5.55
CA ASN A 62 -2.24 0.63 5.40
C ASN A 62 -1.46 0.67 4.07
N GLN A 63 -2.05 1.21 2.99
CA GLN A 63 -1.34 1.44 1.74
C GLN A 63 -0.37 2.63 1.77
N LEU A 64 -0.30 3.35 2.89
CA LEU A 64 0.68 4.41 3.15
C LEU A 64 1.79 3.99 4.13
N GLU A 65 1.77 2.75 4.62
CA GLU A 65 2.81 2.21 5.49
C GLU A 65 3.95 1.60 4.66
N LEU A 66 3.95 0.26 4.47
CA LEU A 66 4.97 -0.45 3.71
C LEU A 66 5.20 0.09 2.28
N PRO A 67 4.17 0.52 1.52
CA PRO A 67 4.39 1.06 0.18
C PRO A 67 5.29 2.30 0.14
N MET A 68 5.39 3.07 1.23
CA MET A 68 6.32 4.20 1.29
C MET A 68 7.78 3.75 1.19
N LEU A 69 8.14 2.68 1.91
CA LEU A 69 9.48 2.09 1.82
C LEU A 69 9.74 1.47 0.44
N PHE A 70 8.70 0.95 -0.23
CA PHE A 70 8.80 0.46 -1.60
C PHE A 70 9.07 1.60 -2.61
N TYR A 71 8.37 2.74 -2.49
CA TYR A 71 8.62 3.90 -3.34
C TYR A 71 10.04 4.44 -3.16
N VAL A 72 10.49 4.60 -1.90
CA VAL A 72 11.86 5.04 -1.59
C VAL A 72 12.88 4.08 -2.19
N LEU A 73 12.70 2.78 -1.96
CA LEU A 73 13.62 1.77 -2.49
C LEU A 73 13.67 1.82 -4.02
N THR A 74 12.54 1.98 -4.69
CA THR A 74 12.50 2.05 -6.17
C THR A 74 13.26 3.26 -6.69
N ILE A 75 13.08 4.43 -6.06
CA ILE A 75 13.80 5.66 -6.41
C ILE A 75 15.30 5.48 -6.21
N LEU A 76 15.73 4.97 -5.04
CA LEU A 76 17.14 4.73 -4.75
C LEU A 76 17.76 3.76 -5.75
N THR A 77 17.07 2.66 -6.04
CA THR A 77 17.50 1.63 -6.98
C THR A 77 17.64 2.18 -8.41
N LEU A 78 16.78 3.11 -8.83
CA LEU A 78 16.89 3.81 -10.12
C LEU A 78 18.10 4.75 -10.15
N ILE A 79 18.32 5.54 -9.08
CA ILE A 79 19.42 6.51 -9.00
C ILE A 79 20.78 5.81 -8.97
N THR A 80 20.92 4.73 -8.19
CA THR A 80 22.16 3.94 -8.11
C THR A 80 22.34 2.98 -9.27
N ARG A 81 21.39 2.93 -10.21
CA ARG A 81 21.38 2.02 -11.36
C ARG A 81 21.47 0.53 -10.97
N GLN A 82 20.92 0.17 -9.82
CA GLN A 82 20.92 -1.21 -9.31
C GLN A 82 19.64 -1.99 -9.63
N ALA A 83 18.76 -1.41 -10.47
CA ALA A 83 17.51 -2.04 -10.87
C ALA A 83 17.76 -3.15 -11.88
N ASP A 84 17.45 -4.38 -11.50
CA ASP A 84 17.61 -5.57 -12.33
C ASP A 84 16.34 -6.44 -12.33
N ILE A 85 16.41 -7.58 -13.02
CA ILE A 85 15.26 -8.46 -13.20
C ILE A 85 14.75 -9.02 -11.88
N VAL A 86 15.65 -9.24 -10.90
CA VAL A 86 15.30 -9.69 -9.55
C VAL A 86 14.49 -8.61 -8.84
N PHE A 87 14.93 -7.35 -8.89
CA PHE A 87 14.19 -6.23 -8.33
C PHE A 87 12.78 -6.11 -8.96
N LEU A 88 12.68 -6.19 -10.28
CA LEU A 88 11.41 -6.08 -10.99
C LEU A 88 10.44 -7.21 -10.61
N ALA A 89 10.92 -8.46 -10.54
CA ALA A 89 10.10 -9.59 -10.13
C ALA A 89 9.57 -9.43 -8.70
N LEU A 90 10.43 -9.05 -7.76
CA LEU A 90 10.03 -8.81 -6.37
C LEU A 90 9.08 -7.63 -6.23
N ALA A 91 9.26 -6.56 -7.02
CA ALA A 91 8.34 -5.42 -7.05
C ALA A 91 6.93 -5.83 -7.49
N TRP A 92 6.81 -6.67 -8.53
CA TRP A 92 5.51 -7.20 -8.95
C TRP A 92 4.88 -8.11 -7.90
N ILE A 93 5.66 -8.99 -7.26
CA ILE A 93 5.18 -9.84 -6.15
C ILE A 93 4.67 -8.97 -4.99
N PHE A 94 5.43 -7.94 -4.61
CA PHE A 94 5.05 -7.00 -3.56
C PHE A 94 3.69 -6.34 -3.87
N VAL A 95 3.53 -5.77 -5.06
CA VAL A 95 2.31 -5.08 -5.46
C VAL A 95 1.13 -6.04 -5.59
N ALA A 96 1.33 -7.27 -6.09
CA ALA A 96 0.31 -8.30 -6.11
C ALA A 96 -0.18 -8.64 -4.68
N LEU A 97 0.73 -8.75 -3.71
CA LEU A 97 0.38 -8.95 -2.30
C LEU A 97 -0.33 -7.73 -1.71
N ARG A 98 -0.05 -6.50 -2.17
CA ARG A 98 -0.80 -5.29 -1.77
C ARG A 98 -2.22 -5.29 -2.30
N LEU A 99 -2.41 -5.69 -3.56
CA LEU A 99 -3.74 -5.86 -4.14
C LEU A 99 -4.54 -6.93 -3.39
N ALA A 100 -3.95 -8.10 -3.12
CA ALA A 100 -4.60 -9.16 -2.35
C ALA A 100 -4.95 -8.72 -0.93
N HIS A 101 -4.03 -8.05 -0.24
CA HIS A 101 -4.25 -7.51 1.10
C HIS A 101 -5.41 -6.50 1.12
N ALA A 102 -5.38 -5.51 0.22
CA ALA A 102 -6.43 -4.50 0.10
C ALA A 102 -7.77 -5.15 -0.22
N TRP A 103 -7.81 -6.09 -1.17
CA TRP A 103 -9.01 -6.82 -1.55
C TRP A 103 -9.64 -7.55 -0.36
N ILE A 104 -8.85 -8.33 0.39
CA ILE A 104 -9.33 -9.02 1.60
C ILE A 104 -9.85 -8.00 2.61
N HIS A 105 -9.11 -6.90 2.84
CA HIS A 105 -9.47 -5.87 3.80
C HIS A 105 -10.81 -5.21 3.46
N VAL A 106 -11.06 -4.84 2.20
CA VAL A 106 -12.27 -4.13 1.79
C VAL A 106 -13.47 -5.05 1.49
N THR A 107 -13.27 -6.37 1.44
CA THR A 107 -14.35 -7.36 1.22
C THR A 107 -14.67 -8.13 2.50
N SER A 108 -14.08 -9.32 2.66
CA SER A 108 -14.37 -10.27 3.73
C SER A 108 -13.82 -9.86 5.10
N ASN A 109 -12.78 -9.01 5.12
CA ASN A 109 -12.05 -8.57 6.31
C ASN A 109 -11.66 -9.70 7.27
N ARG A 110 -11.38 -10.90 6.74
CA ARG A 110 -10.92 -12.02 7.56
C ARG A 110 -9.51 -11.72 8.05
N VAL A 111 -9.36 -11.59 9.37
CA VAL A 111 -8.12 -11.12 10.02
C VAL A 111 -6.92 -12.00 9.67
N ARG A 112 -7.05 -13.33 9.71
CA ARG A 112 -5.95 -14.27 9.41
C ARG A 112 -5.41 -14.13 7.97
N PRO A 113 -6.23 -14.30 6.90
CA PRO A 113 -5.77 -14.08 5.52
C PRO A 113 -5.18 -12.68 5.29
N ARG A 114 -5.79 -11.65 5.89
CA ARG A 114 -5.31 -10.28 5.82
C ARG A 114 -3.90 -10.17 6.42
N ALA A 115 -3.70 -10.69 7.64
CA ALA A 115 -2.40 -10.67 8.30
C ALA A 115 -1.33 -11.43 7.50
N VAL A 116 -1.67 -12.60 6.94
CA VAL A 116 -0.75 -13.38 6.09
C VAL A 116 -0.33 -12.59 4.85
N ALA A 117 -1.28 -11.99 4.12
CA ALA A 117 -0.97 -11.16 2.95
C ALA A 117 -0.14 -9.93 3.33
N PHE A 118 -0.42 -9.30 4.48
CA PHE A 118 0.36 -8.19 5.02
C PHE A 118 1.82 -8.62 5.27
N MET A 119 2.02 -9.67 6.06
CA MET A 119 3.32 -10.20 6.46
C MET A 119 4.15 -10.69 5.27
N ALA A 120 3.53 -11.40 4.32
CA ALA A 120 4.20 -11.83 3.11
C ALA A 120 4.73 -10.64 2.31
N GLY A 121 3.93 -9.57 2.16
CA GLY A 121 4.40 -8.35 1.48
C GLY A 121 5.52 -7.63 2.25
N GLY A 122 5.45 -7.60 3.58
CA GLY A 122 6.52 -7.08 4.42
C GLY A 122 7.83 -7.87 4.27
N LEU A 123 7.75 -9.20 4.22
CA LEU A 123 8.91 -10.06 4.00
C LEU A 123 9.53 -9.85 2.62
N VAL A 124 8.71 -9.78 1.57
CA VAL A 124 9.20 -9.48 0.21
C VAL A 124 9.92 -8.14 0.18
N LEU A 125 9.34 -7.10 0.79
CA LEU A 125 9.96 -5.78 0.84
C LEU A 125 11.26 -5.78 1.66
N ALA A 126 11.31 -6.51 2.77
CA ALA A 126 12.52 -6.68 3.58
C ALA A 126 13.65 -7.36 2.78
N VAL A 127 13.30 -8.39 2.00
CA VAL A 127 14.25 -9.07 1.09
C VAL A 127 14.75 -8.10 0.01
N MET A 128 13.87 -7.30 -0.58
CA MET A 128 14.28 -6.29 -1.57
C MET A 128 15.27 -5.28 -0.98
N TRP A 129 15.02 -4.78 0.24
CA TRP A 129 15.94 -3.89 0.94
C TRP A 129 17.26 -4.56 1.27
N LEU A 130 17.25 -5.81 1.75
CA LEU A 130 18.46 -6.56 2.03
C LEU A 130 19.33 -6.72 0.77
N ILE A 131 18.73 -7.11 -0.35
CA ILE A 131 19.43 -7.22 -1.65
C ILE A 131 20.04 -5.88 -2.04
N PHE A 132 19.27 -4.80 -1.95
CA PHE A 132 19.76 -3.45 -2.27
C PHE A 132 20.92 -3.03 -1.36
N MET A 133 20.80 -3.21 -0.05
CA MET A 133 21.89 -2.90 0.90
C MET A 133 23.16 -3.68 0.57
N LEU A 134 23.05 -4.97 0.30
CA LEU A 134 24.19 -5.80 -0.09
C LEU A 134 24.81 -5.30 -1.41
N ARG A 135 23.99 -4.94 -2.40
CA ARG A 135 24.53 -4.40 -3.66
C ARG A 135 25.23 -3.07 -3.48
N VAL A 136 24.67 -2.14 -2.72
CA VAL A 136 25.33 -0.85 -2.44
C VAL A 136 26.64 -1.05 -1.68
N ILE A 137 26.68 -1.93 -0.68
CA ILE A 137 27.89 -2.11 0.14
C ILE A 137 29.01 -2.83 -0.61
N TRP A 138 28.67 -3.82 -1.44
CA TRP A 138 29.66 -4.74 -2.03
C TRP A 138 29.96 -4.49 -3.51
N VAL A 139 29.19 -3.64 -4.20
CA VAL A 139 29.38 -3.32 -5.64
C VAL A 139 29.91 -1.89 -5.84
N HIS A 140 30.23 -1.19 -4.74
CA HIS A 140 31.21 -0.10 -4.72
C HIS A 140 32.59 -0.67 -4.43
#